data_AF-A0A2T7G655-F1
#
_entry.id   AF-A0A2T7G655-F1
#
_cell.length_a   1.000
_cell.length_b   1.000
_cell.length_c   1.000
_cell.angle_alpha   90.00
_cell.angle_beta   90.00
_cell.angle_gamma   90.00
#
_symmetry.space_group_name_H-M   'P 1'
#
loop_
_entity.id
_entity.type
_entity.pdbx_description
1 polymer ?
#
loop_
_entity_poly.entity_id
_entity_poly.type
_entity_poly.pdbx_seq_one_letter_code
_entity_poly.pdbx_strand_id
1 'polypeptide(L)'
;MRDFFIQSLEKLIGIIIVLMGIGVIIGFLGITFGGGYGPYGQSGGLISGLLFLIGGAIYVILMGGFMYLGVGIYQNTLRTAKAMEKMTAGQ
;
A
#
# COMPACT_ATOMS: atom_id res chain seq x y z
N MET A 1 10.31 3.64 23.11
CA MET A 1 8.89 3.72 22.70
C MET A 1 8.72 4.09 21.22
N ARG A 2 9.47 5.07 20.69
CA ARG A 2 9.42 5.45 19.25
C ARG A 2 9.66 4.29 18.27
N ASP A 3 10.71 3.50 18.51
CA ASP A 3 11.08 2.44 17.56
C ASP A 3 10.02 1.32 17.52
N PHE A 4 9.29 1.11 18.62
CA PHE A 4 8.10 0.28 18.66
C PHE A 4 6.97 0.83 17.79
N PHE A 5 6.69 2.14 17.84
CA PHE A 5 5.66 2.77 16.99
C PHE A 5 5.99 2.66 15.51
N ILE A 6 7.22 2.98 15.11
CA ILE A 6 7.64 2.91 13.71
C ILE A 6 7.54 1.46 13.21
N GLN A 7 8.09 0.50 13.96
CA GLN A 7 8.07 -0.90 13.56
C GLN A 7 6.64 -1.48 13.54
N SER A 8 5.77 -1.03 14.44
CA SER A 8 4.36 -1.44 14.45
C SER A 8 3.60 -0.87 13.27
N LEU A 9 3.82 0.40 12.92
CA LEU A 9 3.22 1.03 11.74
C LEU A 9 3.68 0.34 10.44
N GLU A 10 4.97 0.02 10.33
CA GLU A 10 5.50 -0.68 9.17
C GLU A 10 4.87 -2.07 8.98
N LYS A 11 4.72 -2.83 10.07
CA LYS A 11 4.02 -4.13 10.07
C LYS A 11 2.53 -3.98 9.76
N LEU A 12 1.88 -2.96 10.34
CA LEU A 12 0.47 -2.68 10.09
C LEU A 12 0.22 -2.35 8.60
N ILE A 13 1.05 -1.49 8.01
CA ILE A 13 1.01 -1.17 6.58
C ILE A 13 1.17 -2.45 5.75
N GLY A 14 2.13 -3.31 6.11
CA GLY A 14 2.31 -4.60 5.45
C GLY A 14 1.06 -5.47 5.48
N ILE A 15 0.41 -5.59 6.64
CA ILE A 15 -0.86 -6.33 6.78
C ILE A 15 -1.95 -5.73 5.89
N ILE A 16 -2.10 -4.40 5.88
CA ILE A 16 -3.10 -3.72 5.05
C ILE A 16 -2.85 -4.00 3.57
N ILE A 17 -1.61 -3.94 3.10
CA ILE A 17 -1.26 -4.22 1.69
C ILE A 17 -1.59 -5.66 1.32
N VAL A 18 -1.29 -6.62 2.20
CA VAL A 18 -1.65 -8.03 1.97
C VAL A 18 -3.16 -8.20 1.88
N LEU A 19 -3.92 -7.59 2.80
CA LEU A 19 -5.39 -7.63 2.76
C LEU A 19 -5.96 -6.98 1.50
N MET A 20 -5.41 -5.84 1.06
CA MET A 20 -5.82 -5.22 -0.20
C MET A 20 -5.52 -6.12 -1.40
N GLY A 21 -4.35 -6.77 -1.43
CA GLY A 21 -3.98 -7.74 -2.46
C GLY A 21 -4.95 -8.92 -2.52
N ILE A 22 -5.32 -9.48 -1.37
CA ILE A 22 -6.34 -10.52 -1.27
C ILE A 22 -7.68 -10.01 -1.81
N GLY A 23 -8.10 -8.79 -1.43
CA GLY A 23 -9.32 -8.16 -1.94
C GLY A 23 -9.35 -8.02 -3.46
N VAL A 24 -8.23 -7.64 -4.08
CA VAL A 24 -8.09 -7.56 -5.55
C VAL A 24 -8.24 -8.94 -6.19
N ILE A 25 -7.64 -9.99 -5.62
CA ILE A 25 -7.77 -11.36 -6.14
C ILE A 25 -9.22 -11.86 -6.03
N ILE A 26 -9.87 -11.63 -4.89
CA ILE A 26 -11.28 -12.02 -4.70
C ILE A 26 -12.18 -11.28 -5.70
N GLY A 27 -11.97 -9.97 -5.88
CA GLY A 27 -12.69 -9.17 -6.86
C GLY A 27 -12.52 -9.67 -8.29
N PHE A 28 -11.28 -10.02 -8.69
CA PHE A 28 -10.97 -10.62 -9.98
C PHE A 28 -11.74 -11.93 -10.21
N LEU A 29 -11.73 -12.84 -9.23
CA LEU A 29 -12.44 -14.11 -9.31
C LEU A 29 -13.96 -13.90 -9.38
N GLY A 30 -14.52 -12.96 -8.61
CA GLY A 30 -15.93 -12.62 -8.63
C GLY A 30 -16.42 -12.09 -9.98
N ILE A 31 -15.63 -11.21 -10.63
CA ILE A 31 -15.96 -10.65 -11.95
C ILE A 31 -15.80 -11.70 -13.07
N THR A 32 -14.81 -12.59 -12.95
CA THR A 32 -14.48 -13.56 -13.99
C THR A 32 -15.38 -14.79 -13.97
N PHE A 33 -15.64 -15.34 -12.77
CA PHE A 33 -16.31 -16.63 -12.61
C PHE A 33 -17.69 -16.53 -11.91
N GLY A 34 -17.96 -15.43 -11.19
CA GLY A 34 -19.17 -15.27 -10.38
C GLY A 34 -20.39 -14.72 -11.12
N GLY A 35 -20.29 -14.44 -12.42
CA GLY A 35 -21.36 -13.76 -13.18
C GLY A 35 -21.60 -12.30 -12.76
N GLY A 36 -20.68 -11.72 -11.98
CA GLY A 36 -20.77 -10.33 -11.53
C GLY A 36 -20.64 -9.34 -12.69
N TYR A 37 -21.31 -8.19 -12.58
CA TYR A 37 -21.07 -7.08 -13.49
C TYR A 37 -19.66 -6.53 -13.25
N GLY A 38 -18.90 -6.36 -14.32
CA GLY A 38 -17.62 -5.64 -14.28
C GLY A 38 -17.83 -4.19 -13.83
N PRO A 39 -16.73 -3.45 -13.58
CA PRO A 39 -16.80 -2.03 -13.31
C PRO A 39 -17.67 -1.33 -14.36
N TYR A 40 -18.55 -0.42 -13.92
CA TYR A 40 -19.46 0.33 -14.79
C TYR A 40 -20.60 -0.47 -15.45
N GLY A 41 -20.98 -1.63 -14.89
CA GLY A 41 -22.16 -2.36 -15.36
C GLY A 41 -21.94 -3.18 -16.63
N GLN A 42 -20.69 -3.33 -17.08
CA GLN A 42 -20.36 -4.23 -18.18
C GLN A 42 -20.59 -5.69 -17.78
N SER A 43 -20.95 -6.53 -18.75
CA SER A 43 -21.01 -7.97 -18.53
C SER A 43 -19.68 -8.46 -17.97
N GLY A 44 -19.74 -9.29 -16.92
CA GLY A 44 -18.59 -9.99 -16.38
C GLY A 44 -17.87 -10.85 -17.42
N GLY A 45 -16.71 -11.39 -17.04
CA GLY A 45 -15.89 -12.22 -17.92
C GLY A 45 -14.40 -11.91 -17.80
N LEU A 46 -13.60 -12.73 -18.49
CA LEU A 46 -12.14 -12.75 -18.33
C LEU A 46 -11.47 -11.40 -18.64
N ILE A 47 -11.93 -10.69 -19.67
CA ILE A 47 -11.36 -9.38 -20.06
C ILE A 47 -11.64 -8.34 -18.97
N SER A 48 -12.89 -8.25 -18.50
CA SER A 48 -13.31 -7.34 -17.43
C SER A 48 -12.55 -7.64 -16.12
N GLY A 49 -12.35 -8.93 -15.82
CA GLY A 49 -11.53 -9.39 -14.71
C GLY A 49 -10.08 -8.94 -14.83
N LEU A 50 -9.43 -9.15 -15.97
CA LEU A 50 -8.04 -8.72 -16.21
C LEU A 50 -7.88 -7.21 -16.05
N LEU A 51 -8.81 -6.40 -16.58
CA LEU A 51 -8.80 -4.95 -16.40
C LEU A 51 -8.92 -4.56 -14.92
N PHE A 52 -9.81 -5.21 -14.17
CA PHE A 52 -9.93 -5.00 -12.74
C PHE A 52 -8.66 -5.40 -11.99
N LEU A 53 -8.03 -6.53 -12.35
CA LEU A 53 -6.80 -7.01 -11.74
C LEU A 53 -5.66 -6.01 -11.95
N ILE A 54 -5.49 -5.49 -13.17
CA ILE A 54 -4.47 -4.49 -13.50
C ILE A 54 -4.73 -3.19 -12.72
N GLY A 55 -5.96 -2.68 -12.76
CA GLY A 55 -6.34 -1.47 -12.03
C GLY A 55 -6.16 -1.61 -10.51
N GLY A 56 -6.58 -2.76 -9.96
CA GLY A 56 -6.42 -3.11 -8.55
C GLY A 56 -4.95 -3.24 -8.15
N ALA A 57 -4.11 -3.88 -8.97
CA ALA A 57 -2.68 -3.98 -8.72
C ALA A 57 -2.01 -2.60 -8.70
N ILE A 58 -2.31 -1.75 -9.68
CA ILE A 58 -1.82 -0.36 -9.72
C ILE A 58 -2.27 0.40 -8.45
N TYR A 59 -3.54 0.26 -8.07
CA TYR A 59 -4.09 0.88 -6.86
C TYR A 59 -3.36 0.43 -5.60
N VAL A 60 -3.12 -0.88 -5.43
CA VAL A 60 -2.39 -1.44 -4.28
C VAL A 60 -0.96 -0.93 -4.24
N ILE A 61 -0.26 -0.88 -5.37
CA ILE A 61 1.11 -0.37 -5.46
C ILE A 61 1.15 1.11 -5.07
N LEU A 62 0.26 1.93 -5.61
CA LEU A 62 0.22 3.36 -5.31
C LEU A 62 -0.12 3.60 -3.83
N MET A 63 -1.20 3.00 -3.33
CA MET A 63 -1.61 3.16 -1.93
C MET A 63 -0.54 2.65 -0.96
N GLY A 64 -0.01 1.45 -1.21
CA GLY A 64 1.08 0.87 -0.43
C GLY A 64 2.32 1.76 -0.44
N GLY A 65 2.70 2.25 -1.63
CA GLY A 65 3.81 3.17 -1.83
C GLY A 65 3.64 4.47 -1.03
N PHE A 66 2.47 5.10 -1.08
CA PHE A 66 2.18 6.32 -0.30
C PHE A 66 2.23 6.08 1.21
N MET A 67 1.69 4.95 1.68
CA MET A 67 1.75 4.59 3.11
C MET A 67 3.19 4.43 3.59
N TYR A 68 4.04 3.71 2.83
CA TYR A 68 5.45 3.57 3.16
C TYR A 68 6.24 4.89 3.02
N LEU A 69 5.89 5.71 2.03
CA LEU A 69 6.53 7.01 1.82
C LEU A 69 6.33 7.94 3.02
N GLY A 70 5.15 7.95 3.64
CA GLY A 70 4.91 8.72 4.88
C GLY A 70 5.83 8.30 6.03
N VAL A 71 5.99 6.99 6.25
CA VAL A 71 6.93 6.46 7.26
C VAL A 71 8.38 6.79 6.90
N GLY A 72 8.74 6.69 5.63
CA GLY A 72 10.08 7.02 5.13
C GLY A 72 10.45 8.48 5.33
N ILE A 73 9.55 9.42 5.05
CA ILE A 73 9.76 10.85 5.29
C ILE A 73 10.05 11.10 6.77
N TYR A 74 9.22 10.56 7.67
CA TYR A 74 9.43 10.73 9.11
C TYR A 74 10.81 10.25 9.55
N GLN A 75 11.24 9.08 9.09
CA GLN A 75 12.56 8.53 9.41
C GLN A 75 13.70 9.38 8.84
N ASN A 76 13.53 9.96 7.65
CA ASN A 76 14.54 10.80 7.02
C ASN A 76 14.68 12.14 7.76
N THR A 77 13.57 12.83 8.06
CA THR A 77 13.57 14.08 8.82
C THR A 77 14.22 13.88 10.19
N LEU A 78 13.93 12.76 10.86
CA LEU A 78 14.54 12.43 12.14
C LEU A 78 16.05 12.20 12.05
N ARG A 79 16.52 11.50 11.01
CA ARG A 79 17.95 11.27 10.77
C ARG A 79 18.68 12.59 10.55
N THR A 80 18.08 13.50 9.79
CA THR A 80 18.62 14.84 9.56
C THR A 80 18.70 15.66 10.85
N ALA A 81 17.65 15.66 11.67
CA ALA A 81 17.66 16.37 12.96
C ALA A 81 18.79 15.87 13.89
N LYS A 82 18.94 14.55 14.02
CA LYS A 82 20.01 13.95 14.83
C LYS A 82 21.42 14.26 14.28
N ALA A 83 21.56 14.32 12.95
CA ALA A 83 22.84 14.68 12.33
C ALA A 83 23.20 16.15 12.65
N MET A 84 22.22 17.05 12.57
CA MET A 84 22.39 18.46 12.94
C MET A 84 22.79 18.63 14.41
N GLU A 85 22.09 17.97 15.35
CA GLU A 85 22.43 18.02 16.77
C GLU A 85 23.89 17.59 17.04
N LYS A 86 24.36 16.53 16.36
CA LYS A 86 25.75 16.07 16.47
C LYS A 86 26.76 17.05 15.89
N MET A 87 26.43 17.71 14.78
CA MET A 87 27.29 18.73 14.16
C MET A 87 27.43 19.97 15.06
N THR A 88 26.38 20.33 15.79
CA THR A 88 26.39 21.47 16.72
C THR A 88 26.98 21.13 18.09
N ALA A 89 26.90 19.87 18.54
CA ALA A 89 27.47 19.43 19.82
C ALA A 89 28.97 19.07 19.74
N GLY A 90 29.53 18.95 18.52
CA GLY A 90 30.96 18.77 18.27
C GLY A 90 31.75 20.08 18.09
N GLN A 91 31.09 21.23 18.27
CA GLN A 91 31.67 22.57 18.42
C GLN A 91 31.45 23.04 19.86
#